data_AF-A0A7J2HZR3-F1
#
_entry.id   AF-A0A7J2HZR3-F1
#
_cell.length_a   1.000
_cell.length_b   1.000
_cell.length_c   1.000
_cell.angle_alpha   90.00
_cell.angle_beta   90.00
_cell.angle_gamma   90.00
#
_symmetry.space_group_name_H-M   'P 1'
#
loop_
_entity.id
_entity.type
_entity.pdbx_description
1 polymer ?
#
loop_
_entity_poly.entity_id
_entity_poly.type
_entity_poly.pdbx_seq_one_letter_code
_entity_poly.pdbx_strand_id
1 'polypeptide(L)'
;MKEKRSEEYEVLEEVFDRSTLMVIYDFMNKGTIDEIYGVVKAGKESRVYWGKNKDGKELAIKIYLTVSAEFRKGILKYIEGDPRFRNVKRDTRSLIFAWAQKEFRNLEQATAAKVRVPKPIAVRNNVLIMEFIGKNGVCAPSMKEQTPKNPEKIYKILLKYLKRLYSKAELVHGDLSEYNIMIWKGRPILFDMSQAVPLAHPLAEFLLRRDLNNLNKFFKKLGVKVLSAEECYRMVTGYG
;
A
#
# COMPACT_ATOMS: atom_id res chain seq x y z
N MET A 1 -29.29 0.18 20.16
CA MET A 1 -27.80 0.25 20.03
C MET A 1 -27.11 -1.11 20.00
N LYS A 2 -27.69 -2.19 20.59
CA LYS A 2 -27.16 -3.57 20.47
C LYS A 2 -27.42 -4.21 19.08
N GLU A 3 -28.59 -3.98 18.49
CA GLU A 3 -29.00 -4.61 17.22
C GLU A 3 -28.15 -4.20 16.02
N LYS A 4 -27.80 -2.91 15.89
CA LYS A 4 -26.96 -2.43 14.79
C LYS A 4 -25.55 -3.05 14.78
N ARG A 5 -25.04 -3.39 15.98
CA ARG A 5 -23.74 -4.05 16.14
C ARG A 5 -23.83 -5.51 15.69
N SER A 6 -24.93 -6.22 15.98
CA SER A 6 -25.07 -7.63 15.59
C SER A 6 -25.23 -7.81 14.08
N GLU A 7 -25.96 -6.92 13.41
CA GLU A 7 -26.08 -6.94 11.94
C GLU A 7 -24.73 -6.70 11.24
N GLU A 8 -23.94 -5.74 11.73
CA GLU A 8 -22.58 -5.51 11.22
C GLU A 8 -21.67 -6.71 11.48
N TYR A 9 -21.79 -7.39 12.64
CA TYR A 9 -21.05 -8.62 12.92
C TYR A 9 -21.49 -9.79 12.05
N GLU A 10 -22.78 -9.97 11.77
CA GLU A 10 -23.29 -11.02 10.89
C GLU A 10 -22.79 -10.86 9.45
N VAL A 11 -22.78 -9.62 8.93
CA VAL A 11 -22.18 -9.32 7.61
C VAL A 11 -20.68 -9.57 7.59
N LEU A 12 -19.97 -9.30 8.69
CA LEU A 12 -18.54 -9.63 8.82
C LEU A 12 -18.32 -11.15 8.87
N GLU A 13 -19.20 -11.90 9.53
CA GLU A 13 -19.14 -13.38 9.60
C GLU A 13 -19.41 -14.06 8.26
N GLU A 14 -20.28 -13.50 7.42
CA GLU A 14 -20.57 -14.05 6.08
C GLU A 14 -19.42 -13.82 5.09
N VAL A 15 -18.63 -12.75 5.28
CA VAL A 15 -17.60 -12.31 4.32
C VAL A 15 -16.19 -12.79 4.69
N PHE A 16 -15.94 -13.14 5.96
CA PHE A 16 -14.61 -13.50 6.46
C PHE A 16 -14.52 -14.92 7.00
N ASP A 17 -13.34 -15.53 6.82
CA ASP A 17 -13.06 -16.79 7.50
C ASP A 17 -12.89 -16.58 9.02
N ARG A 18 -13.13 -17.67 9.78
CA ARG A 18 -13.00 -17.67 11.26
C ARG A 18 -11.65 -17.14 11.74
N SER A 19 -10.56 -17.42 11.00
CA SER A 19 -9.22 -16.95 11.38
C SER A 19 -9.09 -15.44 11.30
N THR A 20 -9.67 -14.82 10.28
CA THR A 20 -9.65 -13.37 10.05
C THR A 20 -10.51 -12.67 11.11
N LEU A 21 -11.70 -13.22 11.41
CA LEU A 21 -12.57 -12.71 12.46
C LEU A 21 -11.88 -12.69 13.82
N MET A 22 -11.19 -13.77 14.21
CA MET A 22 -10.45 -13.79 15.48
C MET A 22 -9.36 -12.71 15.55
N VAL A 23 -8.71 -12.41 14.43
CA VAL A 23 -7.71 -11.32 14.38
C VAL A 23 -8.36 -9.96 14.55
N ILE A 24 -9.51 -9.74 13.91
CA ILE A 24 -10.29 -8.50 14.05
C ILE A 24 -10.77 -8.34 15.49
N TYR A 25 -11.36 -9.38 16.10
CA TYR A 25 -11.76 -9.37 17.51
C TYR A 25 -10.59 -9.05 18.45
N ASP A 26 -9.42 -9.62 18.19
CA ASP A 26 -8.22 -9.31 18.98
C ASP A 26 -7.78 -7.84 18.85
N PHE A 27 -7.93 -7.22 17.67
CA PHE A 27 -7.68 -5.79 17.49
C PHE A 27 -8.72 -4.91 18.17
N MET A 28 -9.98 -5.35 18.19
CA MET A 28 -11.06 -4.66 18.91
C MET A 28 -10.86 -4.72 20.43
N ASN A 29 -10.53 -5.89 20.97
CA ASN A 29 -10.23 -6.08 22.39
C ASN A 29 -9.04 -5.23 22.84
N LYS A 30 -8.01 -5.08 22.00
CA LYS A 30 -6.86 -4.21 22.26
C LYS A 30 -7.16 -2.72 22.06
N GLY A 31 -8.34 -2.37 21.52
CA GLY A 31 -8.71 -0.99 21.20
C GLY A 31 -7.97 -0.37 20.03
N THR A 32 -7.28 -1.18 19.22
CA THR A 32 -6.69 -0.72 17.95
C THR A 32 -7.78 -0.35 16.96
N ILE A 33 -8.87 -1.11 16.97
CA ILE A 33 -10.12 -0.84 16.26
C ILE A 33 -11.21 -0.66 17.31
N ASP A 34 -12.12 0.30 17.10
CA ASP A 34 -13.32 0.48 17.92
C ASP A 34 -14.58 0.21 17.09
N GLU A 35 -14.62 0.77 15.88
CA GLU A 35 -15.70 0.61 14.91
C GLU A 35 -15.14 0.16 13.56
N ILE A 36 -15.85 -0.75 12.89
CA ILE A 36 -15.59 -1.15 11.50
C ILE A 36 -16.86 -0.85 10.71
N TYR A 37 -16.68 -0.18 9.59
CA TYR A 37 -17.73 0.18 8.64
C TYR A 37 -17.53 -0.59 7.33
N GLY A 38 -18.30 -0.22 6.31
CA GLY A 38 -18.29 -0.87 4.99
C GLY A 38 -16.95 -0.82 4.24
N VAL A 39 -16.92 -1.60 3.14
CA VAL A 39 -15.80 -1.67 2.21
C VAL A 39 -15.66 -0.34 1.46
N VAL A 40 -14.46 0.24 1.50
CA VAL A 40 -14.11 1.45 0.73
C VAL A 40 -13.34 1.14 -0.55
N LYS A 41 -12.71 -0.03 -0.63
CA LYS A 41 -12.04 -0.49 -1.85
C LYS A 41 -12.04 -2.01 -1.92
N ALA A 42 -12.49 -2.54 -3.05
CA ALA A 42 -12.43 -3.96 -3.37
C ALA A 42 -11.41 -4.20 -4.48
N GLY A 43 -10.44 -5.08 -4.22
CA GLY A 43 -9.51 -5.57 -5.22
C GLY A 43 -9.56 -7.09 -5.30
N LYS A 44 -8.89 -7.66 -6.31
CA LYS A 44 -8.74 -9.12 -6.44
C LYS A 44 -8.00 -9.76 -5.27
N GLU A 45 -7.13 -8.98 -4.65
CA GLU A 45 -6.10 -9.47 -3.71
C GLU A 45 -6.43 -9.14 -2.25
N SER A 46 -7.19 -8.07 -2.05
CA SER A 46 -7.52 -7.55 -0.73
C SER A 46 -8.81 -6.75 -0.79
N ARG A 47 -9.45 -6.62 0.36
CA ARG A 47 -10.53 -5.65 0.61
C ARG A 47 -10.03 -4.65 1.63
N VAL A 48 -10.37 -3.39 1.46
CA VAL A 48 -10.07 -2.32 2.42
C VAL A 48 -11.38 -1.85 3.01
N TYR A 49 -11.48 -1.93 4.33
CA TYR A 49 -12.61 -1.46 5.13
C TYR A 49 -12.23 -0.15 5.79
N TRP A 50 -13.21 0.73 5.94
CA TRP A 50 -13.06 1.91 6.78
C TRP A 50 -13.41 1.56 8.23
N GLY A 51 -12.69 2.12 9.18
CA GLY A 51 -12.98 1.96 10.60
C GLY A 51 -12.49 3.16 11.39
N LYS A 52 -12.65 3.10 12.72
CA LYS A 52 -12.10 4.09 13.65
C LYS A 52 -11.44 3.39 14.83
N ASN A 53 -10.45 4.04 15.42
CA ASN A 53 -9.92 3.65 16.73
C ASN A 53 -10.73 4.31 17.86
N LYS A 54 -10.39 4.01 19.13
CA LYS A 54 -11.05 4.57 20.33
C LYS A 54 -10.98 6.10 20.43
N ASP A 55 -10.05 6.75 19.73
CA ASP A 55 -9.93 8.22 19.68
C ASP A 55 -10.76 8.83 18.55
N GLY A 56 -11.53 8.03 17.79
CA GLY A 56 -12.26 8.46 16.61
C GLY A 56 -11.39 8.72 15.37
N LYS A 57 -10.10 8.35 15.39
CA LYS A 57 -9.22 8.47 14.20
C LYS A 57 -9.57 7.41 13.17
N GLU A 58 -9.70 7.83 11.92
CA GLU A 58 -10.07 6.94 10.81
C GLU A 58 -8.93 5.99 10.42
N LEU A 59 -9.32 4.73 10.20
CA LEU A 59 -8.44 3.60 9.87
C LEU A 59 -8.81 3.02 8.51
N ALA A 60 -7.80 2.59 7.76
CA ALA A 60 -7.94 1.68 6.66
C ALA A 60 -7.56 0.27 7.15
N ILE A 61 -8.50 -0.66 7.11
CA ILE A 61 -8.31 -2.06 7.52
C ILE A 61 -8.24 -2.90 6.24
N LYS A 62 -7.02 -3.17 5.79
CA LYS A 62 -6.75 -3.97 4.60
C LYS A 62 -6.68 -5.44 4.98
N ILE A 63 -7.61 -6.22 4.46
CA ILE A 63 -7.71 -7.66 4.67
C ILE A 63 -7.31 -8.33 3.36
N TYR A 64 -6.20 -9.05 3.40
CA TYR A 64 -5.74 -9.88 2.30
C TYR A 64 -6.62 -11.11 2.18
N LEU A 65 -7.12 -11.34 0.97
CA LEU A 65 -8.00 -12.46 0.68
C LEU A 65 -7.21 -13.74 0.45
N THR A 66 -7.86 -14.88 0.65
CA THR A 66 -7.41 -16.16 0.13
C THR A 66 -7.46 -16.13 -1.40
N VAL A 67 -6.46 -16.75 -2.02
CA VAL A 67 -6.07 -16.38 -3.37
C VAL A 67 -6.17 -17.54 -4.33
N SER A 68 -6.71 -17.23 -5.51
CA SER A 68 -6.67 -18.12 -6.67
C SER A 68 -5.23 -18.35 -7.12
N ALA A 69 -5.02 -19.38 -7.95
CA ALA A 69 -3.70 -19.69 -8.49
C ALA A 69 -3.09 -18.51 -9.28
N GLU A 70 -3.90 -17.66 -9.90
CA GLU A 70 -3.49 -16.49 -10.68
C GLU A 70 -2.85 -15.42 -9.80
N PHE A 71 -3.43 -15.11 -8.64
CA PHE A 71 -2.82 -14.17 -7.70
C PHE A 71 -1.47 -14.68 -7.22
N ARG A 72 -1.38 -15.98 -6.93
CA ARG A 72 -0.13 -16.60 -6.49
C ARG A 72 0.97 -16.37 -7.53
N LYS A 73 0.67 -16.58 -8.82
CA LYS A 73 1.61 -16.24 -9.91
C LYS A 73 1.97 -14.75 -9.94
N GLY A 74 1.01 -13.87 -9.69
CA GLY A 74 1.20 -12.42 -9.70
C GLY A 74 2.19 -11.90 -8.65
N ILE A 75 2.16 -12.46 -7.44
CA ILE A 75 3.03 -12.02 -6.33
C ILE A 75 4.43 -12.64 -6.34
N LEU A 76 4.61 -13.82 -6.97
CA LEU A 76 5.88 -14.56 -6.91
C LEU A 76 7.08 -13.72 -7.36
N LYS A 77 6.96 -12.94 -8.45
CA LYS A 77 8.04 -12.07 -8.95
C LYS A 77 8.51 -10.98 -7.98
N TYR A 78 7.73 -10.68 -6.94
CA TYR A 78 8.03 -9.69 -5.91
C TYR A 78 8.40 -10.32 -4.56
N ILE A 79 8.38 -11.65 -4.50
CA ILE A 79 8.74 -12.51 -3.35
C ILE A 79 10.05 -13.23 -3.64
N GLU A 80 10.21 -13.74 -4.86
CA GLU A 80 11.36 -14.49 -5.33
C GLU A 80 12.56 -13.57 -5.49
N GLY A 81 13.48 -13.65 -4.53
CA GLY A 81 14.62 -12.75 -4.41
C GLY A 81 14.52 -11.79 -3.22
N ASP A 82 13.38 -11.75 -2.52
CA ASP A 82 13.24 -11.05 -1.25
C ASP A 82 13.70 -11.96 -0.09
N PRO A 83 14.78 -11.63 0.63
CA PRO A 83 15.31 -12.45 1.71
C PRO A 83 14.30 -12.74 2.83
N ARG A 84 13.30 -11.86 3.01
CA ARG A 84 12.26 -11.99 4.04
C ARG A 84 11.36 -13.21 3.84
N PHE A 85 11.38 -13.80 2.64
CA PHE A 85 10.55 -14.95 2.29
C PHE A 85 11.33 -16.28 2.23
N ARG A 86 12.65 -16.28 2.48
CA ARG A 86 13.49 -17.48 2.37
C ARG A 86 12.99 -18.65 3.22
N ASN A 87 12.49 -18.36 4.43
CA ASN A 87 12.02 -19.36 5.40
C ASN A 87 10.49 -19.43 5.50
N VAL A 88 9.76 -18.78 4.58
CA VAL A 88 8.29 -18.79 4.58
C VAL A 88 7.82 -20.06 3.87
N LYS A 89 6.93 -20.81 4.53
CA LYS A 89 6.30 -21.98 3.91
C LYS A 89 5.58 -21.56 2.63
N ARG A 90 5.69 -22.38 1.59
CA ARG A 90 5.07 -22.11 0.29
C ARG A 90 3.57 -22.43 0.25
N ASP A 91 2.93 -22.69 1.39
CA ASP A 91 1.47 -22.79 1.41
C ASP A 91 0.83 -21.40 1.29
N THR A 92 -0.40 -21.35 0.78
CA THR A 92 -1.10 -20.10 0.47
C THR A 92 -1.27 -19.20 1.69
N ARG A 93 -1.58 -19.78 2.86
CA ARG A 93 -1.86 -19.01 4.08
C ARG A 93 -0.59 -18.34 4.62
N SER A 94 0.50 -19.09 4.70
CA SER A 94 1.80 -18.58 5.13
C SER A 94 2.31 -17.46 4.21
N LEU A 95 2.11 -17.61 2.89
CA LEU A 95 2.47 -16.59 1.92
C LEU A 95 1.66 -15.30 2.10
N ILE A 96 0.33 -15.39 2.30
CA ILE A 96 -0.51 -14.21 2.55
C ILE A 96 -0.08 -13.48 3.82
N PHE A 97 0.20 -14.21 4.90
CA PHE A 97 0.60 -13.60 6.16
C PHE A 97 1.95 -12.90 6.03
N ALA A 98 2.91 -13.53 5.36
CA ALA A 98 4.18 -12.91 5.03
C ALA A 98 4.01 -11.68 4.11
N TRP A 99 3.05 -11.72 3.18
CA TRP A 99 2.74 -10.62 2.27
C TRP A 99 2.17 -9.39 3.00
N ALA A 100 1.22 -9.59 3.91
CA ALA A 100 0.70 -8.52 4.77
C ALA A 100 1.81 -7.94 5.67
N GLN A 101 2.64 -8.81 6.24
CA GLN A 101 3.79 -8.39 7.06
C GLN A 101 4.84 -7.62 6.25
N LYS A 102 5.04 -7.99 4.98
CA LYS A 102 5.93 -7.31 4.04
C LYS A 102 5.43 -5.90 3.75
N GLU A 103 4.14 -5.72 3.44
CA GLU A 103 3.58 -4.38 3.22
C GLU A 103 3.71 -3.50 4.47
N PHE A 104 3.39 -4.05 5.66
CA PHE A 104 3.57 -3.33 6.92
C PHE A 104 5.00 -2.81 7.09
N ARG A 105 6.01 -3.67 6.92
CA ARG A 105 7.42 -3.29 7.04
C ARG A 105 7.84 -2.27 5.97
N ASN A 106 7.37 -2.44 4.73
CA ASN A 106 7.64 -1.49 3.66
C ASN A 106 7.05 -0.10 3.98
N LEU A 107 5.84 -0.04 4.55
CA LEU A 107 5.22 1.21 5.01
C LEU A 107 6.00 1.85 6.18
N GLU A 108 6.51 1.05 7.11
CA GLU A 108 7.35 1.53 8.22
C GLU A 108 8.64 2.16 7.70
N GLN A 109 9.37 1.45 6.83
CA GLN A 109 10.61 1.92 6.20
C GLN A 109 10.37 3.20 5.39
N ALA A 110 9.31 3.25 4.57
CA ALA A 110 8.95 4.44 3.79
C ALA A 110 8.58 5.64 4.69
N THR A 111 7.85 5.39 5.79
CA THR A 111 7.50 6.42 6.78
C THR A 111 8.76 6.98 7.44
N ALA A 112 9.68 6.11 7.88
CA ALA A 112 10.97 6.50 8.47
C ALA A 112 11.83 7.31 7.49
N ALA A 113 11.81 6.95 6.20
CA ALA A 113 12.46 7.67 5.12
C ALA A 113 11.81 9.03 4.76
N LYS A 114 10.73 9.42 5.45
CA LYS A 114 9.95 10.64 5.20
C LYS A 114 9.33 10.66 3.79
N VAL A 115 8.93 9.49 3.29
CA VAL A 115 8.03 9.33 2.14
C VAL A 115 6.60 9.35 2.66
N ARG A 116 5.71 10.10 2.00
CA ARG A 116 4.31 10.14 2.44
C ARG A 116 3.58 8.90 1.94
N VAL A 117 3.31 7.99 2.87
CA VAL A 117 2.50 6.77 2.71
C VAL A 117 1.43 6.74 3.82
N PRO A 118 0.39 5.89 3.74
CA PRO A 118 -0.45 5.58 4.90
C PRO A 118 0.43 5.11 6.06
N LYS A 119 0.35 5.77 7.22
CA LYS A 119 1.12 5.32 8.38
C LYS A 119 0.65 3.93 8.81
N PRO A 120 1.54 2.93 8.91
CA PRO A 120 1.16 1.61 9.41
C PRO A 120 0.87 1.69 10.91
N ILE A 121 -0.14 0.95 11.38
CA ILE A 121 -0.58 0.96 12.78
C ILE A 121 -0.37 -0.43 13.40
N ALA A 122 -0.89 -1.47 12.75
CA ALA A 122 -0.68 -2.84 13.21
C ALA A 122 -0.83 -3.82 12.05
N VAL A 123 -0.23 -5.00 12.19
CA VAL A 123 -0.44 -6.13 11.28
C VAL A 123 -0.53 -7.41 12.08
N ARG A 124 -1.43 -8.30 11.68
CA ARG A 124 -1.49 -9.67 12.19
C ARG A 124 -2.13 -10.57 11.15
N ASN A 125 -1.49 -11.71 10.88
CA ASN A 125 -1.94 -12.65 9.86
C ASN A 125 -2.19 -11.92 8.52
N ASN A 126 -3.41 -11.98 7.99
CA ASN A 126 -3.82 -11.34 6.74
C ASN A 126 -4.42 -9.94 6.93
N VAL A 127 -4.42 -9.38 8.13
CA VAL A 127 -5.02 -8.07 8.44
C VAL A 127 -3.95 -7.02 8.69
N LEU A 128 -3.97 -5.96 7.90
CA LEU A 128 -3.14 -4.77 8.02
C LEU A 128 -4.01 -3.55 8.36
N ILE A 129 -3.68 -2.85 9.44
CA ILE A 129 -4.31 -1.60 9.85
C ILE A 129 -3.34 -0.45 9.59
N MET A 130 -3.82 0.59 8.92
CA MET A 130 -3.04 1.78 8.58
C MET A 130 -3.91 3.05 8.59
N GLU A 131 -3.26 4.22 8.51
CA GLU A 131 -3.91 5.53 8.40
C GLU A 131 -4.90 5.54 7.22
N PHE A 132 -6.15 5.94 7.48
CA PHE A 132 -7.09 6.21 6.40
C PHE A 132 -6.71 7.51 5.69
N ILE A 133 -6.52 7.44 4.37
CA ILE A 133 -6.26 8.62 3.54
C ILE A 133 -7.57 9.05 2.90
N GLY A 134 -8.25 9.98 3.56
CA GLY A 134 -9.57 10.43 3.17
C GLY A 134 -10.25 11.19 4.30
N LYS A 135 -11.57 11.32 4.21
CA LYS A 135 -12.39 11.89 5.27
C LYS A 135 -13.79 11.28 5.27
N ASN A 136 -14.31 10.95 6.45
CA ASN A 136 -15.67 10.45 6.67
C ASN A 136 -15.99 9.23 5.79
N GLY A 137 -15.07 8.27 5.74
CA GLY A 137 -15.20 7.05 4.92
C GLY A 137 -15.02 7.24 3.41
N VAL A 138 -14.79 8.47 2.93
CA VAL A 138 -14.49 8.74 1.52
C VAL A 138 -12.98 8.76 1.30
N CYS A 139 -12.47 7.82 0.50
CA CYS A 139 -11.06 7.75 0.12
C CYS A 139 -10.63 9.00 -0.66
N ALA A 140 -9.37 9.42 -0.46
CA ALA A 140 -8.76 10.39 -1.36
C ALA A 140 -8.65 9.79 -2.77
N PRO A 141 -8.90 10.58 -3.82
CA PRO A 141 -8.82 10.08 -5.19
C PRO A 141 -7.37 9.79 -5.57
N SER A 142 -7.19 8.73 -6.34
CA SER A 142 -5.93 8.46 -7.06
C SER A 142 -5.68 9.52 -8.12
N MET A 143 -4.42 9.66 -8.55
CA MET A 143 -4.06 10.54 -9.66
C MET A 143 -4.72 10.13 -10.98
N LYS A 144 -5.12 8.86 -11.11
CA LYS A 144 -5.92 8.38 -12.24
C LYS A 144 -7.34 8.94 -12.24
N GLU A 145 -7.97 8.99 -11.06
CA GLU A 145 -9.34 9.47 -10.87
C GLU A 145 -9.41 10.99 -10.87
N GLN A 146 -8.39 11.64 -10.29
CA GLN A 146 -8.28 13.09 -10.24
C GLN A 146 -6.85 13.56 -10.55
N THR A 147 -6.69 14.18 -11.71
CA THR A 147 -5.45 14.82 -12.12
C THR A 147 -5.01 15.88 -11.09
N PRO A 148 -3.72 15.95 -10.73
CA PRO A 148 -3.22 16.96 -9.82
C PRO A 148 -3.39 18.38 -10.37
N LYS A 149 -3.84 19.32 -9.52
CA LYS A 149 -4.00 20.75 -9.89
C LYS A 149 -2.70 21.43 -10.34
N ASN A 150 -1.55 21.00 -9.82
CA ASN A 150 -0.23 21.50 -10.22
C ASN A 150 0.68 20.30 -10.52
N PRO A 151 0.57 19.74 -11.74
CA PRO A 151 1.31 18.55 -12.14
C PRO A 151 2.83 18.68 -11.97
N GLU A 152 3.42 19.82 -12.31
CA GLU A 152 4.87 20.08 -12.22
C GLU A 152 5.36 19.98 -10.77
N LYS A 153 4.61 20.58 -9.83
CA LYS A 153 4.94 20.52 -8.40
C LYS A 153 4.83 19.09 -7.88
N ILE A 154 3.77 18.36 -8.26
CA ILE A 154 3.55 16.99 -7.82
C ILE A 154 4.64 16.07 -8.38
N TYR A 155 5.00 16.20 -9.66
CA TYR A 155 6.09 15.45 -10.28
C TYR A 155 7.42 15.63 -9.52
N LYS A 156 7.80 16.88 -9.20
CA LYS A 156 9.00 17.18 -8.41
C LYS A 156 8.95 16.57 -7.01
N ILE A 157 7.78 16.54 -6.36
CA ILE A 157 7.62 15.90 -5.05
C ILE A 157 7.78 14.38 -5.17
N LEU A 158 7.18 13.76 -6.19
CA LEU A 158 7.26 12.33 -6.42
C LEU A 158 8.69 11.87 -6.71
N LEU A 159 9.46 12.58 -7.53
CA LEU A 159 10.89 12.28 -7.72
C LEU A 159 11.68 12.35 -6.40
N LYS A 160 11.37 13.32 -5.52
CA LYS A 160 11.98 13.39 -4.19
C LYS A 160 11.57 12.21 -3.29
N TYR A 161 10.33 11.75 -3.39
CA TYR A 161 9.86 10.57 -2.69
C TYR A 161 10.55 9.30 -3.18
N LEU A 162 10.69 9.12 -4.50
CA LEU A 162 11.40 7.96 -5.06
C LEU A 162 12.88 7.98 -4.69
N LYS A 163 13.54 9.14 -4.72
CA LYS A 163 14.90 9.29 -4.20
C LYS A 163 15.01 8.85 -2.74
N ARG A 164 14.09 9.28 -1.87
CA ARG A 164 14.08 8.87 -0.44
C ARG A 164 13.76 7.40 -0.27
N LEU A 165 12.82 6.86 -1.05
CA LEU A 165 12.47 5.45 -1.00
C LEU A 165 13.68 4.58 -1.37
N TYR A 166 14.40 4.95 -2.43
CA TYR A 166 15.62 4.27 -2.84
C TYR A 166 16.76 4.44 -1.82
N SER A 167 17.18 5.69 -1.55
CA SER A 167 18.40 5.97 -0.78
C SER A 167 18.27 5.86 0.75
N LYS A 168 17.05 5.92 1.30
CA LYS A 168 16.83 5.90 2.76
C LYS A 168 15.98 4.73 3.25
N ALA A 169 15.00 4.30 2.46
CA ALA A 169 14.23 3.11 2.80
C ALA A 169 14.83 1.84 2.21
N GLU A 170 15.79 1.96 1.27
CA GLU A 170 16.39 0.84 0.52
C GLU A 170 15.33 -0.01 -0.21
N LEU A 171 14.31 0.68 -0.74
CA LEU A 171 13.17 0.08 -1.43
C LEU A 171 12.97 0.66 -2.82
N VAL A 172 12.48 -0.18 -3.72
CA VAL A 172 11.85 0.20 -5.00
C VAL A 172 10.37 -0.12 -4.89
N HIS A 173 9.48 0.78 -5.31
CA HIS A 173 8.03 0.57 -5.19
C HIS A 173 7.55 -0.63 -6.02
N GLY A 174 8.12 -0.82 -7.21
CA GLY A 174 7.94 -2.01 -8.02
C GLY A 174 6.63 -2.11 -8.77
N ASP A 175 5.76 -1.10 -8.66
CA ASP A 175 4.51 -0.98 -9.44
C ASP A 175 3.98 0.45 -9.56
N LEU A 176 4.82 1.46 -9.37
CA LEU A 176 4.36 2.84 -9.27
C LEU A 176 3.69 3.31 -10.57
N SER A 177 2.50 3.91 -10.43
CA SER A 177 1.71 4.53 -11.50
C SER A 177 0.71 5.54 -10.93
N GLU A 178 -0.08 6.18 -11.78
CA GLU A 178 -1.16 7.07 -11.36
C GLU A 178 -2.27 6.37 -10.55
N TYR A 179 -2.32 5.04 -10.57
CA TYR A 179 -3.32 4.24 -9.86
C TYR A 179 -2.97 4.06 -8.38
N ASN A 180 -1.70 4.13 -8.00
CA ASN A 180 -1.23 3.92 -6.62
C ASN A 180 -0.61 5.18 -5.98
N ILE A 181 -1.01 6.35 -6.50
CA ILE A 181 -0.70 7.64 -5.90
C ILE A 181 -2.00 8.39 -5.66
N MET A 182 -2.32 8.70 -4.40
CA MET A 182 -3.46 9.56 -4.04
C MET A 182 -3.04 11.03 -3.97
N ILE A 183 -3.96 11.94 -4.25
CA ILE A 183 -3.81 13.36 -3.93
C ILE A 183 -4.68 13.68 -2.72
N TRP A 184 -4.03 14.01 -1.60
CA TRP A 184 -4.73 14.41 -0.38
C TRP A 184 -4.19 15.73 0.15
N LYS A 185 -5.09 16.69 0.37
CA LYS A 185 -4.74 18.05 0.82
C LYS A 185 -3.61 18.69 -0.01
N GLY A 186 -3.67 18.50 -1.33
CA GLY A 186 -2.71 19.05 -2.29
C GLY A 186 -1.31 18.41 -2.29
N ARG A 187 -1.14 17.25 -1.65
CA ARG A 187 0.12 16.50 -1.61
C ARG A 187 -0.07 15.07 -2.13
N PRO A 188 0.92 14.51 -2.84
CA PRO A 188 0.86 13.12 -3.25
C PRO A 188 1.12 12.20 -2.05
N ILE A 189 0.47 11.04 -2.05
CA ILE A 189 0.65 9.97 -1.08
C ILE A 189 0.77 8.65 -1.85
N LEU A 190 1.90 7.96 -1.68
CA LEU A 190 2.12 6.64 -2.28
C LEU A 190 1.36 5.61 -1.44
N PHE A 191 0.69 4.67 -2.06
CA PHE A 191 0.03 3.57 -1.35
C PHE A 191 0.24 2.25 -2.10
N ASP A 192 -0.20 1.14 -1.49
CA ASP A 192 0.02 -0.21 -2.00
C ASP A 192 1.50 -0.59 -2.10
N MET A 193 2.17 -0.54 -0.94
CA MET A 193 3.59 -0.88 -0.80
C MET A 193 3.84 -2.40 -0.75
N SER A 194 2.82 -3.21 -1.02
CA SER A 194 2.89 -4.68 -1.01
C SER A 194 3.88 -5.23 -2.04
N GLN A 195 3.93 -4.59 -3.22
CA GLN A 195 4.81 -4.98 -4.32
C GLN A 195 6.22 -4.39 -4.23
N ALA A 196 6.48 -3.52 -3.25
CA ALA A 196 7.80 -2.92 -3.09
C ALA A 196 8.86 -3.96 -2.69
N VAL A 197 10.04 -3.87 -3.29
CA VAL A 197 11.14 -4.82 -3.14
C VAL A 197 12.39 -4.14 -2.57
N PRO A 198 13.22 -4.87 -1.80
CA PRO A 198 14.52 -4.35 -1.35
C PRO A 198 15.48 -4.14 -2.53
N LEU A 199 16.48 -3.28 -2.38
CA LEU A 199 17.49 -3.05 -3.43
C LEU A 199 18.28 -4.31 -3.82
N ALA A 200 18.44 -5.25 -2.89
CA ALA A 200 19.10 -6.54 -3.14
C ALA A 200 18.27 -7.49 -4.02
N HIS A 201 17.01 -7.16 -4.32
CA HIS A 201 16.16 -7.99 -5.17
C HIS A 201 16.70 -7.99 -6.61
N PRO A 202 16.81 -9.15 -7.30
CA PRO A 202 17.40 -9.22 -8.65
C PRO A 202 16.73 -8.30 -9.68
N LEU A 203 15.42 -8.08 -9.52
CA LEU A 203 14.63 -7.21 -10.38
C LEU A 203 14.57 -5.73 -9.94
N ALA A 204 15.26 -5.32 -8.88
CA ALA A 204 15.11 -3.98 -8.30
C ALA A 204 15.39 -2.85 -9.31
N GLU A 205 16.48 -2.95 -10.08
CA GLU A 205 16.81 -1.93 -11.09
C GLU A 205 15.76 -1.87 -12.20
N PHE A 206 15.36 -3.02 -12.74
CA PHE A 206 14.35 -3.11 -13.79
C PHE A 206 13.02 -2.50 -13.32
N LEU A 207 12.60 -2.83 -12.11
CA LEU A 207 11.38 -2.32 -11.49
C LEU A 207 11.45 -0.80 -11.27
N LEU A 208 12.59 -0.27 -10.84
CA LEU A 208 12.77 1.17 -10.67
C LEU A 208 12.66 1.90 -12.02
N ARG A 209 13.32 1.40 -13.06
CA ARG A 209 13.22 1.97 -14.41
C ARG A 209 11.78 1.95 -14.93
N ARG A 210 11.03 0.88 -14.66
CA ARG A 210 9.59 0.77 -14.98
C ARG A 210 8.77 1.84 -14.25
N ASP A 211 8.96 1.98 -12.95
CA ASP A 211 8.27 2.99 -12.12
C ASP A 211 8.51 4.41 -12.64
N LEU A 212 9.77 4.75 -12.95
CA LEU A 212 10.16 6.05 -13.49
C LEU A 212 9.55 6.30 -14.88
N ASN A 213 9.53 5.29 -15.74
CA ASN A 213 8.91 5.37 -17.07
C ASN A 213 7.40 5.58 -16.99
N ASN A 214 6.70 4.85 -16.11
CA ASN A 214 5.27 5.03 -15.88
C ASN A 214 4.96 6.44 -15.39
N LEU A 215 5.73 6.92 -14.40
CA LEU A 215 5.61 8.26 -13.86
C LEU A 215 5.81 9.32 -14.95
N ASN A 216 6.91 9.23 -15.71
CA ASN A 216 7.21 10.16 -16.79
C ASN A 216 6.13 10.14 -17.88
N LYS A 217 5.64 8.96 -18.26
CA LYS A 217 4.57 8.81 -19.26
C LYS A 217 3.29 9.51 -18.81
N PHE A 218 2.91 9.36 -17.54
CA PHE A 218 1.73 10.04 -16.99
C PHE A 218 1.90 11.57 -17.01
N PHE A 219 3.00 12.08 -16.46
CA PHE A 219 3.22 13.53 -16.37
C PHE A 219 3.46 14.21 -17.73
N LYS A 220 4.08 13.51 -18.69
CA LYS A 220 4.22 13.99 -20.07
C LYS A 220 2.86 14.21 -20.75
N LYS A 221 1.88 13.34 -20.50
CA LYS A 221 0.51 13.51 -21.01
C LYS A 221 -0.20 14.74 -20.42
N LEU A 222 0.24 15.20 -19.25
CA LEU A 222 -0.27 16.40 -18.60
C LEU A 222 0.47 17.69 -19.02
N GLY A 223 1.36 17.61 -20.00
CA GLY A 223 2.14 18.76 -20.48
C GLY A 223 3.37 19.11 -19.63
N VAL A 224 3.70 18.31 -18.61
CA VAL A 224 4.88 18.55 -17.77
C VAL A 224 6.15 18.24 -18.57
N LYS A 225 7.13 19.16 -18.50
CA LYS A 225 8.50 18.88 -18.94
C LYS A 225 9.16 17.88 -17.99
N VAL A 226 9.07 16.60 -18.35
CA VAL A 226 9.68 15.49 -17.61
C VAL A 226 11.16 15.34 -17.96
N LEU A 227 11.94 14.80 -17.03
CA LEU A 227 13.31 14.36 -17.31
C LEU A 227 13.28 13.10 -18.18
N SER A 228 14.38 12.80 -18.87
CA SER A 228 14.57 11.49 -19.49
C SER A 228 14.57 10.38 -18.42
N ALA A 229 14.29 9.15 -18.84
CA ALA A 229 14.31 7.99 -17.93
C ALA A 229 15.67 7.85 -17.22
N GLU A 230 16.75 8.12 -17.93
CA GLU A 230 18.12 8.02 -17.40
C GLU A 230 18.46 9.16 -16.44
N GLU A 231 18.02 10.39 -16.72
CA GLU A 231 18.16 11.50 -15.77
C GLU A 231 17.35 11.27 -14.49
N CYS A 232 16.11 10.76 -14.63
CA CYS A 232 15.30 10.32 -13.49
C CYS A 232 16.04 9.25 -12.67
N TYR A 233 16.60 8.24 -13.34
CA TYR A 233 17.33 7.15 -12.70
C TYR A 233 18.52 7.68 -11.91
N ARG A 234 19.42 8.44 -12.55
CA ARG A 234 20.59 9.07 -11.91
C ARG A 234 20.19 9.96 -10.73
N MET A 235 19.13 10.77 -10.88
CA MET A 235 18.64 11.61 -9.79
C MET A 235 18.18 10.82 -8.56
N VAL A 236 17.51 9.68 -8.79
CA VAL A 236 16.95 8.83 -7.73
C VAL A 236 18.01 7.96 -7.07
N THR A 237 18.89 7.34 -7.85
CA THR A 237 19.92 6.43 -7.34
C THR A 237 21.16 7.16 -6.82
N GLY A 238 21.40 8.39 -7.29
CA GLY A 238 22.60 9.14 -6.95
C GLY A 238 23.85 8.69 -7.71
N TYR A 239 23.73 7.71 -8.62
CA TYR A 239 24.80 7.39 -9.57
C TYR A 239 24.87 8.49 -10.62
N GLY A 240 26.02 9.15 -10.69
CA GLY A 240 26.36 10.20 -11.66
C GLY A 240 27.74 9.94 -12.22
#